data_AF-A0A0P8A5Y4-F1
#
_entry.id   AF-A0A0P8A5Y4-F1
#
_cell.length_a   1.000
_cell.length_b   1.000
_cell.length_c   1.000
_cell.angle_alpha   90.00
_cell.angle_beta   90.00
_cell.angle_gamma   90.00
#
_symmetry.space_group_name_H-M   'P 1'
#
loop_
_entity.id
_entity.type
_entity.pdbx_description
1 polymer ?
#
loop_
_entity_poly.entity_id
_entity_poly.type
_entity_poly.pdbx_seq_one_letter_code
_entity_poly.pdbx_strand_id
1 'polypeptide(L)' 'MPENEKYPGEEKLIILPLGDESKKITQVISNDTARQIIELLADAPLSASDIAQSLHAPLTTVAYNLENLESVGLIKLIR' A
#
# COMPACT_ATOMS: atom_id res chain seq x y z
N MET A 1 -16.94 -24.72 34.44
CA MET A 1 -17.00 -24.92 32.98
C MET A 1 -15.88 -24.10 32.40
N PRO A 2 -14.94 -24.67 31.61
CA PRO A 2 -13.85 -23.88 31.07
C PRO A 2 -14.40 -22.98 29.97
N GLU A 3 -14.13 -21.68 30.10
CA GLU A 3 -14.49 -20.63 29.15
C GLU A 3 -13.65 -20.75 27.87
N ASN A 4 -14.33 -20.64 26.72
CA ASN A 4 -13.83 -20.12 25.45
C ASN A 4 -12.44 -20.60 24.98
N GLU A 5 -12.35 -21.86 24.55
CA GLU A 5 -11.42 -22.18 23.44
C GLU A 5 -12.06 -21.67 22.14
N LYS A 6 -11.57 -20.55 21.61
CA LYS A 6 -11.89 -20.13 20.24
C LYS A 6 -11.38 -21.21 19.30
N TYR A 7 -12.28 -22.05 18.78
CA TYR A 7 -11.96 -23.02 17.74
C TYR A 7 -11.54 -22.25 16.48
N PRO A 8 -10.32 -22.44 15.95
CA PRO A 8 -9.83 -21.73 14.76
C PRO A 8 -10.60 -22.08 13.45
N GLY A 9 -11.70 -22.83 13.54
CA GLY A 9 -12.52 -23.28 12.41
C GLY A 9 -13.81 -22.49 12.16
N GLU A 10 -14.20 -21.56 13.05
CA GLU A 10 -15.43 -20.75 12.87
C GLU A 10 -15.19 -19.38 12.20
N GLU A 11 -13.92 -19.03 11.94
CA GLU A 11 -13.57 -17.77 11.30
C GLU A 11 -13.95 -17.77 9.83
N LYS A 12 -14.82 -16.83 9.44
CA LYS A 12 -15.22 -16.64 8.05
C LYS A 12 -14.14 -15.86 7.32
N LEU A 13 -13.60 -16.47 6.26
CA LEU A 13 -12.61 -15.84 5.40
C LEU A 13 -13.30 -15.06 4.28
N ILE A 14 -12.87 -13.82 4.08
CA ILE A 14 -13.24 -12.99 2.93
C ILE A 14 -11.96 -12.83 2.10
N ILE A 15 -12.03 -13.20 0.83
CA ILE A 15 -10.95 -12.97 -0.13
C ILE A 15 -11.26 -11.74 -0.98
N LEU A 16 -10.25 -10.89 -1.21
CA LEU A 16 -10.32 -9.82 -2.20
C LEU A 16 -10.10 -10.44 -3.60
N PRO A 17 -11.11 -10.49 -4.49
CA PRO A 17 -10.91 -10.99 -5.84
C PRO A 17 -10.06 -9.97 -6.60
N LEU A 18 -8.83 -10.36 -6.95
CA LEU A 18 -7.88 -9.40 -7.53
C LEU A 18 -8.15 -9.14 -9.03
N GLY A 19 -8.95 -9.95 -9.72
CA GLY A 19 -9.31 -9.75 -11.13
C GLY A 19 -8.10 -9.64 -12.08
N ASP A 20 -8.29 -9.05 -13.26
CA ASP A 20 -7.20 -8.87 -14.24
C ASP A 20 -6.18 -7.79 -13.81
N GLU A 21 -6.63 -6.80 -13.04
CA GLU A 21 -5.77 -5.74 -12.47
C GLU A 21 -4.84 -6.25 -11.35
N SER A 22 -5.10 -7.47 -10.85
CA SER A 22 -4.31 -8.16 -9.82
C SER A 22 -2.82 -8.11 -10.06
N LYS A 23 -2.42 -8.37 -11.31
CA LYS A 23 -1.03 -8.46 -11.72
C LYS A 23 -0.34 -7.10 -11.60
N LYS A 24 -1.02 -6.04 -12.04
CA LYS A 24 -0.49 -4.68 -11.99
C LYS A 24 -0.39 -4.18 -10.56
N ILE A 25 -1.44 -4.39 -9.75
CA ILE A 25 -1.44 -4.08 -8.32
C ILE A 25 -0.28 -4.80 -7.63
N THR A 26 -0.15 -6.12 -7.85
CA THR A 26 0.90 -6.95 -7.23
C THR A 26 2.30 -6.50 -7.63
N GLN A 27 2.50 -6.13 -8.90
CA GLN A 27 3.78 -5.61 -9.37
C GLN A 27 4.13 -4.28 -8.68
N VAL A 28 3.19 -3.35 -8.58
CA VAL A 28 3.42 -2.05 -7.91
C VAL A 28 3.77 -2.27 -6.44
N ILE A 29 2.98 -3.05 -5.70
CA ILE A 29 3.24 -3.27 -4.27
C ILE A 29 4.43 -4.20 -4.00
N SER A 30 4.94 -4.92 -5.00
CA SER A 30 6.17 -5.74 -4.86
C SER A 30 7.43 -4.88 -4.74
N ASN A 31 7.38 -3.60 -5.15
CA ASN A 31 8.47 -2.65 -5.04
C ASN A 31 8.62 -2.14 -3.60
N ASP A 32 9.84 -2.22 -3.04
CA ASP A 32 10.14 -1.77 -1.68
C ASP A 32 9.84 -0.28 -1.47
N THR A 33 10.26 0.58 -2.40
CA THR A 33 10.02 2.02 -2.32
C THR A 33 8.53 2.33 -2.37
N ALA A 34 7.76 1.66 -3.23
CA ALA A 34 6.31 1.85 -3.27
C ALA A 34 5.64 1.49 -1.93
N ARG A 35 6.07 0.40 -1.29
CA ARG A 35 5.58 0.03 0.06
C ARG A 35 5.96 1.08 1.11
N GLN A 36 7.21 1.53 1.11
CA GLN A 36 7.67 2.57 2.06
C GLN A 36 6.89 3.89 1.89
N ILE A 37 6.54 4.26 0.66
CA ILE A 37 5.70 5.43 0.38
C ILE A 37 4.29 5.24 0.97
N ILE A 38 3.69 4.06 0.82
CA ILE A 38 2.37 3.76 1.40
C ILE A 38 2.41 3.88 2.92
N GLU A 39 3.43 3.34 3.59
CA GLU A 39 3.58 3.45 5.04
C GLU A 39 3.69 4.91 5.50
N LEU A 40 4.49 5.74 4.84
CA LEU A 40 4.60 7.16 5.16
C LEU A 40 3.26 7.90 4.98
N LEU A 41 2.50 7.57 3.92
CA LEU A 41 1.21 8.18 3.63
C LEU A 41 0.08 7.67 4.55
N ALA A 42 0.24 6.49 5.15
CA ALA A 42 -0.70 5.96 6.12
C ALA A 42 -0.68 6.76 7.43
N ASP A 43 0.48 7.34 7.77
CA ASP A 43 0.63 8.20 8.95
C ASP A 43 0.07 9.62 8.73
N ALA A 44 0.38 10.23 7.58
CA ALA A 44 -0.09 11.57 7.23
C ALA A 44 -0.04 11.85 5.70
N PRO A 45 -0.86 12.78 5.17
CA PRO A 45 -0.67 13.27 3.82
C PRO A 45 0.66 14.02 3.70
N LEU A 46 1.46 13.68 2.68
CA LEU A 46 2.79 14.24 2.44
C LEU A 46 2.96 14.68 0.99
N SER A 47 3.80 15.69 0.76
CA SER A 47 4.21 16.03 -0.60
C SER A 47 5.27 15.05 -1.12
N ALA A 48 5.46 14.99 -2.44
CA ALA A 48 6.52 14.17 -3.04
C ALA A 48 7.92 14.55 -2.54
N SER A 49 8.15 15.84 -2.21
CA SER A 49 9.40 16.33 -1.66
C SER A 49 9.63 15.85 -0.23
N ASP A 50 8.60 15.86 0.62
CA ASP A 50 8.70 15.36 2.00
C ASP A 50 9.01 13.85 2.03
N ILE A 51 8.37 13.09 1.13
CA ILE A 51 8.59 11.66 0.96
C ILE A 51 10.02 11.39 0.48
N ALA A 52 10.50 12.11 -0.54
CA ALA A 52 11.86 11.97 -1.05
C ALA A 52 12.92 12.27 0.02
N GLN A 53 12.68 13.29 0.84
CA GLN A 53 13.54 13.61 1.98
C GLN A 53 13.53 12.49 3.02
N SER A 54 12.36 11.99 3.39
CA SER A 54 12.18 10.94 4.41
C SER A 54 12.79 9.60 4.00
N LEU A 55 12.70 9.24 2.72
CA LEU A 55 13.25 8.00 2.17
C LEU A 55 14.71 8.11 1.73
N HIS A 56 15.30 9.31 1.79
CA HIS A 56 16.62 9.61 1.22
C HIS A 56 16.74 9.16 -0.25
N ALA A 57 15.67 9.34 -1.02
CA ALA A 57 15.55 8.88 -2.40
C ALA A 57 15.51 10.08 -3.38
N PRO A 58 15.93 9.91 -4.64
CA PRO A 58 15.74 10.93 -5.65
C PRO A 58 14.25 11.27 -5.83
N LEU A 59 13.92 12.56 -5.97
CA LEU A 59 12.55 13.02 -6.18
C LEU A 59 11.92 12.37 -7.42
N THR A 60 12.70 12.09 -8.45
CA THR A 60 12.26 11.38 -9.66
C THR A 60 11.85 9.93 -9.38
N THR A 61 12.58 9.23 -8.51
CA THR A 61 12.23 7.87 -8.08
C THR A 61 10.93 7.87 -7.27
N VAL A 62 10.73 8.85 -6.40
CA VAL A 62 9.49 9.00 -5.64
C VAL A 62 8.31 9.33 -6.56
N ALA A 63 8.47 10.30 -7.47
CA ALA A 63 7.44 10.67 -8.44
C ALA A 63 6.99 9.47 -9.29
N TYR A 64 7.93 8.69 -9.81
CA TYR A 64 7.63 7.47 -10.57
C TYR A 64 6.81 6.45 -9.77
N ASN A 65 7.15 6.25 -8.49
CA ASN A 65 6.39 5.32 -7.65
C ASN A 65 5.00 5.86 -7.29
N LEU A 66 4.86 7.17 -7.05
CA LEU A 66 3.55 7.81 -6.82
C LEU A 66 2.63 7.66 -8.05
N GLU A 67 3.15 7.90 -9.25
CA GLU A 67 2.39 7.69 -10.50
C GLU A 67 1.93 6.23 -10.65
N ASN A 68 2.82 5.26 -10.37
CA ASN A 68 2.47 3.85 -10.41
C ASN A 68 1.38 3.49 -9.40
N LEU A 69 1.49 3.97 -8.17
CA LEU A 69 0.52 3.76 -7.09
C LEU A 69 -0.86 4.38 -7.41
N GLU A 70 -0.88 5.59 -7.96
CA GLU A 70 -2.12 6.24 -8.41
C GLU A 70 -2.75 5.47 -9.58
N SER A 71 -1.94 4.97 -10.51
CA SER A 71 -2.40 4.21 -11.68
C SER A 71 -3.08 2.87 -11.36
N VAL A 72 -2.91 2.37 -10.14
CA VAL A 72 -3.58 1.16 -9.61
C VAL A 72 -4.59 1.50 -8.50
N GLY A 73 -4.83 2.79 -8.25
CA GLY A 73 -5.85 3.27 -7.32
C GLY A 73 -5.51 3.09 -5.84
N LEU A 74 -4.23 2.82 -5.50
CA LEU A 74 -3.80 2.66 -4.11
C LEU A 74 -3.61 4.00 -3.39
N ILE A 75 -3.35 5.07 -4.13
CA ILE A 75 -3.29 6.44 -3.60
C ILE A 75 -4.11 7.39 -4.47
N LYS A 76 -4.39 8.58 -3.95
CA LYS A 76 -5.04 9.67 -4.68
C LYS A 76 -4.42 11.00 -4.29
N LEU A 77 -4.31 11.91 -5.25
CA LEU A 77 -4.01 13.30 -4.95
C LEU A 77 -5.18 13.96 -4.22
N ILE A 78 -4.86 14.63 -3.11
CA ILE A 78 -5.75 15.56 -2.43
C ILE A 78 -5.25 16.99 -2.69
N ARG A 79 -6.16 17.90 -3.01
CA ARG A 79 -5.88 19.31 -3.26
C ARG A 79 -6.48 20.18 -2.17
#